data_AF-A0A930T3C8-F1
#
_entry.id   AF-A0A930T3C8-F1
#
_cell.length_a   1.000
_cell.length_b   1.000
_cell.length_c   1.000
_cell.angle_alpha   90.00
_cell.angle_beta   90.00
_cell.angle_gamma   90.00
#
_symmetry.space_group_name_H-M   'P 1'
#
loop_
_entity.id
_entity.type
_entity.pdbx_description
1 polymer ?
#
loop_
_entity_poly.entity_id
_entity_poly.type
_entity_poly.pdbx_seq_one_letter_code
_entity_poly.pdbx_strand_id
1 'polypeptide(L)'
;MDIYVQSRGLDRDYYWTVKRDNQPEEEIPTSPPIVKKATALIDDEVFSVVILRSQDNNLLLLVAGLQTTRQDIKTRMIRNSVALIGTNKDEPILRKVAALALQNEELENKINQAVENSPEGFKVNWEKIKDIISVSTDQVEDLPNREDRGKIALLSEAMKQSLATELLRFSLPQKEEALVIVTKSKSKETLVEANVWRGLSNDPSISTNWMLVPGDKHTNPSAPFKPKIIVLLLVIIIVTTVLIVIRLNSNSNQPCGGNQQVLTRIISDLKPTVQSEKVKTLQRILTTENIKVKIDGIFDADTKKAVEQFQQQYNQGKDKVQQIQVDGIVNDATLKALWQETKNNKTQNNISLEEELWNNGLCKL
;
A
#
# COMPACT_ATOMS: atom_id res chain seq x y z
N MET A 1 -7.94 14.10 -12.40
CA MET A 1 -7.73 12.71 -11.96
C MET A 1 -6.24 12.42 -12.03
N ASP A 2 -5.68 11.78 -11.01
CA ASP A 2 -4.27 11.37 -11.01
C ASP A 2 -4.15 9.93 -11.52
N ILE A 3 -3.18 9.71 -12.41
CA ILE A 3 -2.95 8.42 -13.07
C ILE A 3 -1.59 7.90 -12.64
N TYR A 4 -1.58 6.72 -12.05
CA TYR A 4 -0.39 6.05 -11.57
C TYR A 4 -0.16 4.78 -12.36
N VAL A 5 1.08 4.55 -12.77
CA VAL A 5 1.52 3.30 -13.41
C VAL A 5 2.66 2.71 -12.59
N GLN A 6 2.51 1.48 -12.15
CA GLN A 6 3.59 0.70 -11.57
C GLN A 6 4.14 -0.24 -12.63
N SER A 7 5.45 -0.21 -12.77
CA SER A 7 6.20 -1.16 -13.59
C SER A 7 7.61 -1.22 -13.02
N ARG A 8 8.46 -2.00 -13.66
CA ARG A 8 9.89 -2.09 -13.37
C ARG A 8 10.69 -2.03 -14.66
N GLY A 9 11.98 -1.76 -14.51
CA GLY A 9 12.93 -1.83 -15.61
C GLY A 9 13.64 -3.15 -15.69
N LEU A 10 14.73 -3.16 -16.48
CA LEU A 10 15.65 -4.29 -16.55
C LEU A 10 16.38 -4.50 -15.20
N ASP A 11 16.92 -3.41 -14.62
CA ASP A 11 17.79 -3.46 -13.44
C ASP A 11 17.16 -2.80 -12.19
N ARG A 12 16.09 -2.02 -12.35
CA ARG A 12 15.37 -1.35 -11.25
C ARG A 12 14.10 -2.12 -10.90
N ASP A 13 13.87 -2.33 -9.61
CA ASP A 13 12.67 -3.02 -9.09
C ASP A 13 11.39 -2.17 -9.27
N TYR A 14 10.23 -2.70 -8.91
CA TYR A 14 8.93 -2.04 -9.10
C TYR A 14 8.85 -0.67 -8.44
N TYR A 15 8.44 0.34 -9.21
CA TYR A 15 8.12 1.66 -8.69
C TYR A 15 6.92 2.26 -9.44
N TRP A 16 6.26 3.19 -8.76
CA TRP A 16 5.16 3.96 -9.34
C TRP A 16 5.73 5.18 -10.08
N THR A 17 5.11 5.52 -11.20
CA THR A 17 5.20 6.85 -11.81
C THR A 17 3.80 7.45 -11.89
N VAL A 18 3.71 8.78 -11.84
CA VAL A 18 2.43 9.49 -11.82
C VAL A 18 2.37 10.60 -12.85
N LYS A 19 1.20 10.73 -13.48
CA LYS A 19 0.80 11.90 -14.25
C LYS A 19 -0.38 12.57 -13.54
N ARG A 20 -0.19 13.82 -13.13
CA ARG A 20 -1.25 14.68 -12.59
C ARG A 20 -1.71 15.66 -13.66
N ASP A 21 -3.00 15.97 -13.69
CA ASP A 21 -3.58 16.89 -14.69
C ASP A 21 -2.89 18.27 -14.70
N ASN A 22 -2.39 18.72 -13.55
CA ASN A 22 -1.82 20.05 -13.37
C ASN A 22 -0.28 20.08 -13.44
N GLN A 23 0.39 19.00 -13.85
CA GLN A 23 1.85 18.95 -13.95
C GLN A 23 2.35 18.35 -15.28
N PRO A 24 3.23 19.06 -15.99
CA PRO A 24 3.77 18.59 -17.28
C PRO A 24 4.76 17.43 -17.11
N GLU A 25 5.43 17.33 -15.96
CA GLU A 25 6.50 16.36 -15.73
C GLU A 25 6.00 15.10 -15.00
N GLU A 26 6.67 13.98 -15.29
CA GLU A 26 6.47 12.69 -14.64
C GLU A 26 7.22 12.68 -13.31
N GLU A 27 6.55 12.26 -12.25
CA GLU A 27 7.17 12.13 -10.93
C GLU A 27 7.24 10.66 -10.52
N ILE A 28 8.22 10.33 -9.68
CA ILE A 28 8.29 9.07 -8.96
C ILE A 28 7.76 9.35 -7.55
N PRO A 29 6.47 9.13 -7.27
CA PRO A 29 5.89 9.48 -5.98
C PRO A 29 6.16 8.39 -4.94
N THR A 30 6.17 8.77 -3.67
CA THR A 30 5.81 7.83 -2.60
C THR A 30 4.41 7.30 -2.85
N SER A 31 4.23 5.98 -2.80
CA SER A 31 2.93 5.34 -3.00
C SER A 31 1.85 6.02 -2.12
N PRO A 32 0.78 6.57 -2.73
CA PRO A 32 -0.26 7.28 -1.98
C PRO A 32 -0.88 6.40 -0.89
N PRO A 33 -1.26 6.95 0.29
CA PRO A 33 -1.85 6.16 1.37
C PRO A 33 -3.05 5.29 0.93
N ILE A 34 -3.89 5.82 0.04
CA ILE A 34 -5.04 5.09 -0.51
C ILE A 34 -4.62 3.90 -1.40
N VAL A 35 -3.53 4.02 -2.15
CA VAL A 35 -2.97 2.92 -2.95
C VAL A 35 -2.41 1.84 -2.02
N LYS A 36 -1.71 2.22 -0.95
CA LYS A 36 -1.22 1.26 0.07
C LYS A 36 -2.37 0.49 0.71
N LYS A 37 -3.48 1.17 1.06
CA LYS A 37 -4.69 0.53 1.60
C LYS A 37 -5.27 -0.46 0.59
N ALA A 38 -5.29 -0.13 -0.69
CA ALA A 38 -5.76 -1.03 -1.75
C ALA A 38 -4.86 -2.26 -1.92
N THR A 39 -3.54 -2.07 -1.97
CA THR A 39 -2.57 -3.16 -2.13
C THR A 39 -2.66 -4.16 -0.97
N ALA A 40 -2.94 -3.71 0.26
CA ALA A 40 -3.13 -4.62 1.40
C ALA A 40 -4.32 -5.59 1.23
N LEU A 41 -5.33 -5.20 0.43
CA LEU A 41 -6.51 -6.01 0.14
C LEU A 41 -6.30 -7.03 -0.99
N ILE A 42 -5.12 -7.08 -1.61
CA ILE A 42 -4.81 -7.99 -2.71
C ILE A 42 -3.41 -8.58 -2.56
N ASP A 43 -3.05 -9.44 -3.52
CA ASP A 43 -1.68 -9.79 -3.84
C ASP A 43 -1.40 -9.15 -5.21
N ASP A 44 -0.42 -8.26 -5.28
CA ASP A 44 -0.11 -7.47 -6.48
C ASP A 44 0.68 -8.26 -7.54
N GLU A 45 1.11 -9.48 -7.23
CA GLU A 45 1.71 -10.41 -8.20
C GLU A 45 0.68 -11.16 -9.05
N VAL A 46 -0.61 -11.05 -8.71
CA VAL A 46 -1.73 -11.67 -9.43
C VAL A 46 -2.75 -10.64 -9.89
N PHE A 47 -3.39 -10.93 -11.03
CA PHE A 47 -4.47 -10.09 -11.54
C PHE A 47 -5.51 -9.82 -10.45
N SER A 48 -5.69 -8.54 -10.15
CA SER A 48 -6.63 -8.08 -9.12
C SER A 48 -7.22 -6.73 -9.50
N VAL A 49 -8.46 -6.47 -9.06
CA VAL A 49 -9.16 -5.19 -9.24
C VAL A 49 -9.68 -4.73 -7.88
N VAL A 50 -9.39 -3.50 -7.50
CA VAL A 50 -9.88 -2.89 -6.26
C VAL A 50 -10.50 -1.54 -6.56
N ILE A 51 -11.71 -1.30 -6.08
CA ILE A 51 -12.29 0.06 -5.99
C ILE A 51 -12.48 0.39 -4.52
N LEU A 52 -11.93 1.53 -4.10
CA LEU A 52 -12.01 2.04 -2.72
C LEU A 52 -12.52 3.47 -2.71
N ARG A 53 -13.38 3.77 -1.73
CA ARG A 53 -13.74 5.14 -1.37
C ARG A 53 -13.10 5.51 -0.03
N SER A 54 -12.46 6.66 0.04
CA SER A 54 -11.85 7.20 1.25
C SER A 54 -12.71 8.29 1.91
N GLN A 55 -12.36 8.67 3.15
CA GLN A 55 -13.06 9.69 3.97
C GLN A 55 -13.21 11.02 3.26
N ASP A 56 -12.19 11.40 2.49
CA ASP A 56 -12.15 12.68 1.78
C ASP A 56 -12.91 12.62 0.44
N ASN A 57 -13.76 11.61 0.24
CA ASN A 57 -14.48 11.32 -1.01
C ASN A 57 -13.58 11.06 -2.23
N ASN A 58 -12.29 10.78 -2.02
CA ASN A 58 -11.44 10.29 -3.11
C ASN A 58 -11.81 8.83 -3.40
N LEU A 59 -11.98 8.55 -4.69
CA LEU A 59 -12.15 7.22 -5.24
C LEU A 59 -10.83 6.76 -5.84
N LEU A 60 -10.45 5.53 -5.53
CA LEU A 60 -9.33 4.83 -6.14
C LEU A 60 -9.87 3.63 -6.92
N LEU A 61 -9.42 3.49 -8.17
CA LEU A 61 -9.34 2.20 -8.86
C LEU A 61 -7.89 1.73 -8.85
N LEU A 62 -7.63 0.49 -8.43
CA LEU A 62 -6.36 -0.19 -8.64
C LEU A 62 -6.61 -1.45 -9.47
N VAL A 63 -5.91 -1.57 -10.59
CA VAL A 63 -5.82 -2.80 -11.38
C VAL A 63 -4.37 -3.27 -11.30
N ALA A 64 -4.13 -4.41 -10.65
CA ALA A 64 -2.81 -4.94 -10.38
C ALA A 64 -2.56 -6.23 -11.16
N GLY A 65 -1.28 -6.56 -11.35
CA GLY A 65 -0.86 -7.85 -11.89
C GLY A 65 -1.21 -8.07 -13.36
N LEU A 66 -1.31 -6.98 -14.15
CA LEU A 66 -1.49 -7.06 -15.61
C LEU A 66 -0.25 -7.66 -16.24
N GLN A 67 -0.40 -8.75 -16.98
CA GLN A 67 0.74 -9.42 -17.60
C GLN A 67 1.31 -8.57 -18.74
N THR A 68 2.62 -8.70 -18.95
CA THR A 68 3.31 -8.05 -20.07
C THR A 68 4.07 -9.10 -20.86
N THR A 69 4.57 -8.73 -22.03
CA THR A 69 5.54 -9.54 -22.78
C THR A 69 6.99 -9.24 -22.37
N ARG A 70 7.21 -8.31 -21.44
CA ARG A 70 8.54 -7.83 -21.03
C ARG A 70 9.11 -8.70 -19.91
N GLN A 71 10.44 -8.85 -19.92
CA GLN A 71 11.19 -9.60 -18.91
C GLN A 71 12.30 -8.73 -18.31
N ASP A 72 12.70 -9.03 -17.08
CA ASP A 72 13.92 -8.45 -16.49
C ASP A 72 15.18 -9.24 -16.88
N ILE A 73 16.33 -8.80 -16.37
CA ILE A 73 17.62 -9.49 -16.55
C ILE A 73 17.66 -10.91 -15.95
N LYS A 74 16.69 -11.26 -15.09
CA LYS A 74 16.52 -12.59 -14.49
C LYS A 74 15.41 -13.39 -15.18
N THR A 75 15.01 -12.99 -16.39
CA THR A 75 13.98 -13.62 -17.23
C THR A 75 12.59 -13.74 -16.58
N ARG A 76 12.33 -12.98 -15.52
CA ARG A 76 11.02 -12.93 -14.85
C ARG A 76 10.10 -12.03 -15.64
N MET A 77 8.88 -12.50 -15.89
CA MET A 77 7.83 -11.70 -16.51
C MET A 77 7.51 -10.47 -15.66
N ILE A 78 7.63 -9.31 -16.27
CA ILE A 78 7.24 -8.02 -15.70
C ILE A 78 5.72 -7.93 -15.74
N ARG A 79 5.15 -7.32 -14.71
CA ARG A 79 3.73 -6.98 -14.65
C ARG A 79 3.56 -5.47 -14.63
N ASN A 80 2.41 -5.00 -15.02
CA ASN A 80 2.01 -3.61 -14.85
C ASN A 80 0.89 -3.54 -13.81
N SER A 81 0.86 -2.45 -13.06
CA SER A 81 -0.30 -2.06 -12.26
C SER A 81 -0.70 -0.63 -12.62
N VAL A 82 -1.99 -0.33 -12.59
CA VAL A 82 -2.52 1.01 -12.85
C VAL A 82 -3.40 1.41 -11.69
N ALA A 83 -3.19 2.62 -11.17
CA ALA A 83 -4.07 3.22 -10.19
C ALA A 83 -4.61 4.55 -10.71
N LEU A 84 -5.93 4.74 -10.62
CA LEU A 84 -6.61 5.98 -10.96
C LEU A 84 -7.20 6.57 -9.69
N ILE A 85 -6.78 7.78 -9.32
CA ILE A 85 -7.27 8.49 -8.14
C ILE A 85 -8.07 9.70 -8.59
N GLY A 86 -9.36 9.68 -8.30
CA GLY A 86 -10.30 10.73 -8.67
C GLY A 86 -11.30 11.02 -7.56
N THR A 87 -12.36 11.72 -7.94
CA THR A 87 -13.48 12.11 -7.09
C THR A 87 -14.77 11.41 -7.55
N ASN A 88 -15.90 11.70 -6.92
CA ASN A 88 -17.21 11.24 -7.38
C ASN A 88 -17.55 11.61 -8.82
N LYS A 89 -16.95 12.67 -9.37
CA LYS A 89 -17.15 13.05 -10.77
C LYS A 89 -16.48 12.09 -11.75
N ASP A 90 -15.40 11.44 -11.31
CA ASP A 90 -14.60 10.50 -12.12
C ASP A 90 -15.13 9.06 -12.00
N GLU A 91 -16.12 8.83 -11.14
CA GLU A 91 -16.70 7.52 -10.84
C GLU A 91 -17.15 6.71 -12.09
N PRO A 92 -17.80 7.31 -13.10
CA PRO A 92 -18.14 6.60 -14.34
C PRO A 92 -16.92 6.07 -15.10
N ILE A 93 -15.82 6.84 -15.11
CA ILE A 93 -14.57 6.44 -15.77
C ILE A 93 -13.96 5.26 -15.01
N LEU A 94 -13.89 5.35 -13.68
CA LEU A 94 -13.33 4.29 -12.82
C LEU A 94 -14.09 2.97 -12.99
N ARG A 95 -15.43 3.00 -12.97
CA ARG A 95 -16.25 1.80 -13.19
C ARG A 95 -16.01 1.17 -14.56
N LYS A 96 -15.91 2.00 -15.60
CA LYS A 96 -15.70 1.51 -16.96
C LYS A 96 -14.34 0.88 -17.17
N VAL A 97 -13.28 1.50 -16.63
CA VAL A 97 -11.93 0.91 -16.66
C VAL A 97 -11.89 -0.38 -15.86
N ALA A 98 -12.57 -0.45 -14.71
CA ALA A 98 -12.71 -1.69 -13.95
C ALA A 98 -13.44 -2.78 -14.74
N ALA A 99 -14.54 -2.45 -15.43
CA ALA A 99 -15.27 -3.38 -16.28
C ALA A 99 -14.40 -3.89 -17.45
N LEU A 100 -13.63 -3.00 -18.10
CA LEU A 100 -12.66 -3.38 -19.13
C LEU A 100 -11.58 -4.33 -18.60
N ALA A 101 -11.10 -4.11 -17.38
CA ALA A 101 -10.15 -5.01 -16.72
C ALA A 101 -10.73 -6.42 -16.53
N LEU A 102 -12.04 -6.52 -16.26
CA LEU A 102 -12.70 -7.79 -15.95
C LEU A 102 -13.10 -8.60 -17.19
N GLN A 103 -13.29 -7.97 -18.36
CA GLN A 103 -13.99 -8.60 -19.49
C GLN A 103 -13.09 -9.36 -20.48
N ASN A 104 -12.03 -8.77 -21.07
CA ASN A 104 -11.45 -9.34 -22.30
C ASN A 104 -9.94 -9.07 -22.54
N GLU A 105 -9.10 -9.01 -21.50
CA GLU A 105 -7.64 -8.69 -21.61
C GLU A 105 -7.32 -7.37 -22.35
N GLU A 106 -8.33 -6.63 -22.78
CA GLU A 106 -8.19 -5.44 -23.63
C GLU A 106 -7.45 -4.34 -22.88
N LEU A 107 -7.79 -4.15 -21.59
CA LEU A 107 -7.05 -3.22 -20.73
C LEU A 107 -5.59 -3.65 -20.59
N GLU A 108 -5.33 -4.94 -20.34
CA GLU A 108 -3.97 -5.47 -20.21
C GLU A 108 -3.14 -5.19 -21.47
N ASN A 109 -3.68 -5.51 -22.65
CA ASN A 109 -3.04 -5.27 -23.93
C ASN A 109 -2.76 -3.78 -24.18
N LYS A 110 -3.74 -2.90 -23.91
CA LYS A 110 -3.58 -1.46 -24.10
C LYS A 110 -2.55 -0.87 -23.13
N ILE A 111 -2.52 -1.31 -21.87
CA ILE A 111 -1.50 -0.89 -20.90
C ILE A 111 -0.12 -1.42 -21.31
N ASN A 112 -0.01 -2.67 -21.76
CA ASN A 112 1.26 -3.23 -22.24
C ASN A 112 1.82 -2.44 -23.45
N GLN A 113 0.96 -1.96 -24.35
CA GLN A 113 1.37 -1.10 -25.48
C GLN A 113 1.72 0.34 -25.07
N ALA A 114 1.36 0.75 -23.86
CA ALA A 114 1.62 2.08 -23.34
C ALA A 114 2.84 2.14 -22.42
N VAL A 115 3.38 0.98 -22.00
CA VAL A 115 4.53 0.91 -21.08
C VAL A 115 5.67 0.13 -21.71
N GLU A 116 6.77 0.83 -21.99
CA GLU A 116 7.94 0.27 -22.68
C GLU A 116 9.16 0.23 -21.76
N ASN A 117 10.12 -0.65 -22.07
CA ASN A 117 11.40 -0.66 -21.37
C ASN A 117 12.23 0.59 -21.74
N SER A 118 12.96 1.11 -20.76
CA SER A 118 13.91 2.21 -20.93
C SER A 118 15.21 1.85 -20.20
N PRO A 119 16.38 2.35 -20.62
CA PRO A 119 17.62 2.16 -19.86
C PRO A 119 17.52 2.60 -18.39
N GLU A 120 16.70 3.60 -18.09
CA GLU A 120 16.49 4.13 -16.72
C GLU A 120 15.35 3.41 -15.97
N GLY A 121 14.70 2.42 -16.59
CA GLY A 121 13.58 1.71 -16.01
C GLY A 121 12.53 1.35 -17.05
N PHE A 122 11.43 2.10 -17.03
CA PHE A 122 10.36 2.01 -18.02
C PHE A 122 9.93 3.42 -18.42
N LYS A 123 9.26 3.54 -19.56
CA LYS A 123 8.66 4.78 -20.05
C LYS A 123 7.18 4.57 -20.29
N VAL A 124 6.36 5.51 -19.83
CA VAL A 124 4.92 5.49 -20.04
C VAL A 124 4.54 6.45 -21.17
N ASN A 125 3.77 5.97 -22.13
CA ASN A 125 3.10 6.80 -23.12
C ASN A 125 1.77 7.29 -22.53
N TRP A 126 1.82 8.43 -21.87
CA TRP A 126 0.66 9.01 -21.16
C TRP A 126 -0.52 9.36 -22.07
N GLU A 127 -0.29 9.67 -23.35
CA GLU A 127 -1.39 9.93 -24.29
C GLU A 127 -2.16 8.64 -24.59
N LYS A 128 -1.46 7.51 -24.80
CA LYS A 128 -2.14 6.20 -24.90
C LYS A 128 -2.92 5.86 -23.64
N ILE A 129 -2.38 6.17 -22.45
CA ILE A 129 -3.11 5.94 -21.19
C ILE A 129 -4.37 6.83 -21.11
N LYS A 130 -4.27 8.09 -21.52
CA LYS A 130 -5.43 9.01 -21.60
C LYS A 130 -6.49 8.51 -22.57
N ASP A 131 -6.11 7.97 -23.72
CA ASP A 131 -7.06 7.40 -24.68
C ASP A 131 -7.84 6.22 -24.09
N ILE A 132 -7.20 5.40 -23.24
CA ILE A 132 -7.86 4.27 -22.54
C ILE A 132 -8.92 4.76 -21.56
N ILE A 133 -8.69 5.89 -20.89
CA ILE A 133 -9.61 6.44 -19.86
C ILE A 133 -10.62 7.44 -20.43
N SER A 134 -10.40 7.99 -21.63
CA SER A 134 -11.26 8.96 -22.30
C SER A 134 -12.47 8.29 -22.95
N VAL A 135 -13.14 7.43 -22.19
CA VAL A 135 -14.24 6.61 -22.71
C VAL A 135 -15.57 7.33 -22.52
N SER A 136 -16.45 7.27 -23.53
CA SER A 136 -17.80 7.85 -23.45
C SER A 136 -18.53 7.38 -22.18
N THR A 137 -19.11 8.31 -21.44
CA THR A 137 -19.84 8.09 -20.19
C THR A 137 -21.34 8.18 -20.46
N ASP A 138 -21.88 7.25 -21.23
CA ASP A 138 -23.31 7.20 -21.51
C ASP A 138 -24.11 6.63 -20.32
N GLN A 139 -25.33 7.17 -20.14
CA GLN A 139 -26.44 6.76 -19.26
C GLN A 139 -26.07 5.84 -18.07
N VAL A 140 -25.96 6.45 -16.88
CA VAL A 140 -25.76 5.74 -15.61
C VAL A 140 -27.10 5.64 -14.88
N GLU A 141 -27.51 4.44 -14.49
CA GLU A 141 -28.65 4.23 -13.59
C GLU A 141 -28.19 4.37 -12.13
N ASP A 142 -29.01 5.01 -11.29
CA ASP A 142 -28.77 4.99 -9.84
C ASP A 142 -28.86 3.56 -9.29
N LEU A 143 -27.95 3.21 -8.37
CA LEU A 143 -27.98 1.91 -7.73
C LEU A 143 -29.30 1.72 -6.96
N PRO A 144 -30.09 0.66 -7.26
CA PRO A 144 -31.31 0.40 -6.52
C PRO A 144 -31.01 0.12 -5.04
N ASN A 145 -31.83 0.63 -4.11
CA ASN A 145 -31.63 0.46 -2.65
C ASN A 145 -31.40 -0.97 -2.16
N ARG A 146 -31.86 -2.01 -2.88
CA ARG A 146 -31.65 -3.42 -2.52
C ARG A 146 -30.28 -3.98 -2.94
N GLU A 147 -29.60 -3.27 -3.82
CA GLU A 147 -28.30 -3.62 -4.40
C GLU A 147 -27.13 -2.97 -3.66
N ASP A 148 -27.38 -2.12 -2.66
CA ASP A 148 -26.36 -1.49 -1.80
C ASP A 148 -25.63 -2.50 -0.90
N ARG A 149 -26.26 -3.64 -0.65
CA ARG A 149 -25.75 -4.70 0.20
C ARG A 149 -24.50 -5.36 -0.39
N GLY A 150 -23.54 -5.64 0.49
CA GLY A 150 -22.35 -6.41 0.19
C GLY A 150 -22.66 -7.83 -0.28
N LYS A 151 -22.00 -8.24 -1.36
CA LYS A 151 -22.09 -9.59 -1.92
C LYS A 151 -20.71 -10.12 -2.26
N ILE A 152 -20.48 -11.40 -2.01
CA ILE A 152 -19.28 -12.13 -2.42
C ILE A 152 -19.63 -13.37 -3.23
N ALA A 153 -18.76 -13.77 -4.15
CA ALA A 153 -18.90 -14.99 -4.94
C ALA A 153 -17.53 -15.59 -5.31
N LEU A 154 -17.51 -16.87 -5.68
CA LEU A 154 -16.32 -17.54 -6.19
C LEU A 154 -15.90 -16.90 -7.52
N LEU A 155 -14.61 -16.62 -7.64
CA LEU A 155 -14.03 -16.04 -8.85
C LEU A 155 -14.19 -17.01 -10.03
N SER A 156 -14.91 -16.56 -11.05
CA SER A 156 -15.08 -17.26 -12.34
C SER A 156 -15.27 -16.23 -13.45
N GLU A 157 -15.06 -16.64 -14.70
CA GLU A 157 -15.28 -15.74 -15.85
C GLU A 157 -16.73 -15.25 -15.95
N ALA A 158 -17.70 -16.12 -15.64
CA ALA A 158 -19.11 -15.74 -15.58
C ALA A 158 -19.37 -14.65 -14.51
N MET A 159 -18.75 -14.77 -13.33
CA MET A 159 -18.88 -13.76 -12.27
C MET A 159 -18.16 -12.45 -12.60
N LYS A 160 -17.01 -12.51 -13.27
CA LYS A 160 -16.35 -11.31 -13.80
C LYS A 160 -17.23 -10.57 -14.80
N GLN A 161 -17.82 -11.28 -15.75
CA GLN A 161 -18.74 -10.69 -16.74
C GLN A 161 -19.99 -10.10 -16.09
N SER A 162 -20.57 -10.81 -15.12
CA SER A 162 -21.70 -10.32 -14.32
C SER A 162 -21.34 -9.01 -13.61
N LEU A 163 -20.20 -8.98 -12.90
CA LEU A 163 -19.74 -7.80 -12.19
C LEU A 163 -19.43 -6.64 -13.13
N ALA A 164 -18.77 -6.89 -14.25
CA ALA A 164 -18.46 -5.87 -15.24
C ALA A 164 -19.74 -5.25 -15.84
N THR A 165 -20.77 -6.06 -16.09
CA THR A 165 -22.09 -5.59 -16.54
C THR A 165 -22.74 -4.71 -15.49
N GLU A 166 -22.67 -5.10 -14.21
CA GLU A 166 -23.18 -4.32 -13.10
C GLU A 166 -22.46 -2.96 -12.97
N LEU A 167 -21.13 -2.96 -13.07
CA LEU A 167 -20.31 -1.75 -13.04
C LEU A 167 -20.58 -0.82 -14.22
N LEU A 168 -20.89 -1.33 -15.42
CA LEU A 168 -21.24 -0.49 -16.56
C LEU A 168 -22.62 0.17 -16.38
N ARG A 169 -23.54 -0.53 -15.72
CA ARG A 169 -24.94 -0.10 -15.61
C ARG A 169 -25.20 0.85 -14.44
N PHE A 170 -24.68 0.54 -13.26
CA PHE A 170 -25.06 1.23 -12.03
C PHE A 170 -23.94 2.09 -11.45
N SER A 171 -24.34 3.16 -10.76
CA SER A 171 -23.43 3.92 -9.90
C SER A 171 -22.96 3.10 -8.69
N LEU A 172 -21.78 3.43 -8.19
CA LEU A 172 -21.22 2.83 -6.98
C LEU A 172 -21.97 3.33 -5.73
N PRO A 173 -22.07 2.48 -4.69
CA PRO A 173 -22.55 2.92 -3.39
C PRO A 173 -21.81 4.17 -2.86
N GLN A 174 -22.55 5.06 -2.22
CA GLN A 174 -22.01 6.27 -1.58
C GLN A 174 -21.61 5.99 -0.12
N LYS A 175 -20.75 4.99 0.09
CA LYS A 175 -20.20 4.60 1.40
C LYS A 175 -18.68 4.47 1.37
N GLU A 176 -18.06 4.78 2.51
CA GLU A 176 -16.61 4.84 2.69
C GLU A 176 -16.02 3.47 3.07
N GLU A 177 -15.66 2.68 2.06
CA GLU A 177 -15.18 1.31 2.26
C GLU A 177 -14.61 0.74 0.95
N ALA A 178 -14.26 -0.56 0.99
CA ALA A 178 -13.97 -1.34 -0.21
C ALA A 178 -15.25 -1.59 -0.99
N LEU A 179 -15.35 -1.02 -2.19
CA LEU A 179 -16.53 -1.16 -3.03
C LEU A 179 -16.42 -2.40 -3.91
N VAL A 180 -15.25 -2.60 -4.53
CA VAL A 180 -15.00 -3.78 -5.36
C VAL A 180 -13.67 -4.38 -4.96
N ILE A 181 -13.63 -5.70 -4.78
CA ILE A 181 -12.39 -6.48 -4.64
C ILE A 181 -12.52 -7.72 -5.51
N VAL A 182 -11.63 -7.86 -6.49
CA VAL A 182 -11.47 -9.08 -7.29
C VAL A 182 -10.05 -9.54 -7.10
N THR A 183 -9.85 -10.75 -6.57
CA THR A 183 -8.52 -11.26 -6.25
C THR A 183 -8.49 -12.79 -6.27
N LYS A 184 -7.30 -13.38 -6.44
CA LYS A 184 -7.12 -14.84 -6.37
C LYS A 184 -6.67 -15.33 -5.00
N SER A 185 -6.19 -14.44 -4.12
CA SER A 185 -5.39 -14.84 -2.95
C SER A 185 -6.03 -14.59 -1.59
N LYS A 186 -7.02 -13.70 -1.48
CA LYS A 186 -7.64 -13.36 -0.18
C LYS A 186 -8.79 -14.29 0.18
N SER A 187 -8.95 -14.56 1.48
CA SER A 187 -10.02 -15.44 1.97
C SER A 187 -11.39 -14.76 2.00
N LYS A 188 -12.42 -15.57 2.21
CA LYS A 188 -13.79 -15.14 2.50
C LYS A 188 -13.84 -14.17 3.67
N GLU A 189 -13.16 -14.48 4.77
CA GLU A 189 -13.12 -13.67 5.99
C GLU A 189 -12.54 -12.29 5.71
N THR A 190 -11.44 -12.23 4.93
CA THR A 190 -10.84 -10.95 4.53
C THR A 190 -11.84 -10.07 3.77
N LEU A 191 -12.63 -10.65 2.85
CA LEU A 191 -13.63 -9.88 2.11
C LEU A 191 -14.79 -9.41 3.01
N VAL A 192 -15.20 -10.24 3.97
CA VAL A 192 -16.26 -9.89 4.94
C VAL A 192 -15.78 -8.79 5.89
N GLU A 193 -14.56 -8.90 6.43
CA GLU A 193 -13.94 -7.89 7.31
C GLU A 193 -13.73 -6.55 6.60
N ALA A 194 -13.46 -6.58 5.29
CA ALA A 194 -13.36 -5.38 4.46
C ALA A 194 -14.72 -4.70 4.19
N ASN A 195 -15.83 -5.31 4.63
CA ASN A 195 -17.21 -4.91 4.33
C ASN A 195 -17.44 -4.67 2.82
N VAL A 196 -16.93 -5.57 1.97
CA VAL A 196 -16.90 -5.30 0.53
C VAL A 196 -18.29 -5.26 -0.10
N TRP A 197 -18.55 -4.27 -0.97
CA TRP A 197 -19.81 -4.22 -1.73
C TRP A 197 -19.89 -5.36 -2.77
N ARG A 198 -18.86 -5.56 -3.59
CA ARG A 198 -18.73 -6.70 -4.52
C ARG A 198 -17.36 -7.35 -4.39
N GLY A 199 -17.33 -8.57 -3.86
CA GLY A 199 -16.10 -9.35 -3.69
C GLY A 199 -16.07 -10.61 -4.56
N LEU A 200 -15.00 -10.82 -5.31
CA LEU A 200 -14.72 -12.09 -5.98
C LEU A 200 -13.38 -12.63 -5.48
N SER A 201 -13.40 -13.86 -4.98
CA SER A 201 -12.20 -14.57 -4.54
C SER A 201 -12.19 -16.02 -5.01
N ASN A 202 -10.98 -16.59 -5.17
CA ASN A 202 -10.79 -18.02 -5.47
C ASN A 202 -10.82 -18.92 -4.22
N ASP A 203 -11.26 -18.39 -3.06
CA ASP A 203 -11.45 -19.16 -1.83
C ASP A 203 -12.60 -20.19 -2.01
N PRO A 204 -12.31 -21.50 -1.86
CA PRO A 204 -13.31 -22.56 -2.09
C PRO A 204 -14.46 -22.58 -1.07
N SER A 205 -14.36 -21.83 0.04
CA SER A 205 -15.44 -21.67 1.01
C SER A 205 -16.54 -20.69 0.56
N ILE A 206 -16.32 -19.97 -0.55
CA ILE A 206 -17.27 -19.03 -1.14
C ILE A 206 -18.16 -19.75 -2.15
N SER A 207 -19.45 -19.41 -2.16
CA SER A 207 -20.42 -19.95 -3.11
C SER A 207 -20.09 -19.54 -4.55
N THR A 208 -20.42 -20.40 -5.52
CA THR A 208 -20.35 -20.09 -6.95
C THR A 208 -21.32 -18.99 -7.38
N ASN A 209 -22.36 -18.73 -6.57
CA ASN A 209 -23.31 -17.63 -6.77
C ASN A 209 -23.10 -16.53 -5.74
N TRP A 210 -23.63 -15.34 -6.02
CA TRP A 210 -23.63 -14.23 -5.07
C TRP A 210 -24.27 -14.62 -3.74
N MET A 211 -23.49 -14.50 -2.67
CA MET A 211 -23.96 -14.60 -1.29
C MET A 211 -23.79 -13.26 -0.58
N LEU A 212 -24.71 -12.95 0.33
CA LEU A 212 -24.65 -11.70 1.10
C LEU A 212 -23.48 -11.71 2.08
N VAL A 213 -22.84 -10.56 2.26
CA VAL A 213 -21.88 -10.32 3.33
C VAL A 213 -22.65 -10.21 4.65
N PRO A 214 -22.36 -11.07 5.65
CA PRO A 214 -23.05 -11.01 6.93
C PRO A 214 -22.74 -9.69 7.67
N GLY A 215 -23.78 -9.05 8.23
CA GLY A 215 -23.61 -7.90 9.12
C GLY A 215 -23.60 -6.52 8.46
N ASP A 216 -23.89 -6.42 7.15
CA ASP A 216 -24.06 -5.13 6.47
C ASP A 216 -25.23 -4.36 7.10
N LYS A 217 -24.92 -3.35 7.93
CA LYS A 217 -25.91 -2.53 8.63
C LYS A 217 -26.36 -1.44 7.66
N HIS A 218 -27.60 -1.53 7.17
CA HIS A 218 -28.28 -0.38 6.57
C HIS A 218 -28.20 0.80 7.56
N THR A 219 -27.38 1.80 7.24
CA THR A 219 -27.58 3.14 7.77
C THR A 219 -28.49 3.85 6.78
N ASN A 220 -29.78 3.93 7.10
CA ASN A 220 -30.65 4.89 6.45
C ASN A 220 -29.99 6.28 6.54
N PRO A 221 -30.08 7.13 5.51
CA PRO A 221 -29.59 8.51 5.61
C PRO A 221 -30.40 9.21 6.70
N SER A 222 -29.82 9.34 7.90
CA SER A 222 -30.46 10.01 9.00
C SER A 222 -30.59 11.49 8.68
N ALA A 223 -31.83 11.98 8.72
CA ALA A 223 -32.22 13.38 8.68
C ALA A 223 -31.31 14.27 9.56
N PRO A 224 -31.18 15.58 9.25
CA PRO A 224 -30.21 16.46 9.87
C PRO A 224 -30.39 16.52 11.39
N PHE A 225 -29.35 16.08 12.10
CA PHE A 225 -29.25 16.07 13.56
C PHE A 225 -29.34 17.51 14.11
N LYS A 226 -30.40 17.79 14.88
CA LYS A 226 -30.42 18.93 15.81
C LYS A 226 -29.95 18.42 17.19
N PRO A 227 -28.87 18.96 17.78
CA PRO A 227 -28.40 18.47 19.07
C PRO A 227 -29.32 18.97 20.19
N LYS A 228 -29.89 18.04 20.96
CA LYS A 228 -30.46 18.35 22.28
C LYS A 228 -29.38 18.20 23.36
N ILE A 229 -29.34 19.19 24.24
CA ILE A 229 -28.33 19.57 25.25
C ILE A 229 -28.08 18.52 26.37
N ILE A 230 -28.32 17.23 26.16
CA ILE A 230 -28.19 16.20 27.22
C ILE A 230 -26.86 15.42 27.15
N VAL A 231 -26.08 15.55 26.06
CA VAL A 231 -24.84 14.77 25.84
C VAL A 231 -23.62 15.32 26.60
N LEU A 232 -23.60 16.59 26.98
CA LEU A 232 -22.41 17.23 27.56
C LEU A 232 -22.01 16.67 28.95
N LEU A 233 -22.99 16.24 29.76
CA LEU A 233 -22.73 15.73 31.11
C LEU A 233 -22.20 14.28 31.11
N LEU A 234 -22.59 13.45 30.15
CA LEU A 234 -22.08 12.08 30.00
C LEU A 234 -20.67 12.06 29.38
N VAL A 235 -20.37 12.98 28.47
CA VAL A 235 -19.03 13.10 27.87
C VAL A 235 -17.98 13.54 28.90
N ILE A 236 -18.32 14.43 29.83
CA ILE A 236 -17.37 14.86 30.88
C ILE A 236 -17.01 13.70 31.82
N ILE A 237 -17.99 12.88 32.22
CA ILE A 237 -17.74 11.72 33.10
C ILE A 237 -16.90 10.66 32.38
N ILE A 238 -17.19 10.37 31.10
CA ILE A 238 -16.41 9.43 30.29
C ILE A 238 -14.99 9.95 30.02
N VAL A 239 -14.82 11.25 29.76
CA VAL A 239 -13.49 11.85 29.56
C VAL A 239 -12.65 11.77 30.84
N THR A 240 -13.25 11.98 32.01
CA THR A 240 -12.51 11.85 33.28
C THR A 240 -12.10 10.41 33.60
N THR A 241 -12.93 9.40 33.30
CA THR A 241 -12.57 7.99 33.53
C THR A 241 -11.57 7.49 32.48
N VAL A 242 -11.70 7.91 31.23
CA VAL A 242 -10.74 7.60 30.16
C VAL A 242 -9.38 8.23 30.42
N LEU A 243 -9.31 9.46 30.93
CA LEU A 243 -8.03 10.10 31.30
C LEU A 243 -7.33 9.40 32.48
N ILE A 244 -8.08 8.82 33.43
CA ILE A 244 -7.52 8.04 34.54
C ILE A 244 -7.01 6.68 34.06
N VAL A 245 -7.71 6.02 33.13
CA VAL A 245 -7.28 4.75 32.53
C VAL A 245 -6.07 4.92 31.61
N ILE A 246 -5.99 6.02 30.84
CA ILE A 246 -4.83 6.34 30.00
C ILE A 246 -3.58 6.60 30.85
N ARG A 247 -3.72 7.15 32.07
CA ARG A 247 -2.58 7.39 32.98
C ARG A 247 -2.04 6.13 33.65
N LEU A 248 -2.82 5.04 33.70
CA LEU A 248 -2.42 3.80 34.37
C LEU A 248 -2.07 2.65 33.40
N ASN A 249 -2.26 2.80 32.09
CA ASN A 249 -2.01 1.72 31.13
C ASN A 249 -1.10 2.07 29.95
N SER A 250 -0.21 3.06 30.08
CA SER A 250 0.83 3.29 29.06
C SER A 250 1.99 2.32 29.22
N ASN A 251 1.77 1.03 28.93
CA ASN A 251 2.85 0.09 28.63
C ASN A 251 2.33 -1.15 27.90
N SER A 252 1.93 -0.95 26.64
CA SER A 252 1.94 -2.02 25.64
C SER A 252 2.03 -1.43 24.23
N ASN A 253 3.12 -0.73 23.93
CA ASN A 253 3.51 -0.49 22.54
C ASN A 253 4.29 -1.72 22.09
N GLN A 254 3.62 -2.61 21.36
CA GLN A 254 4.24 -3.73 20.68
C GLN A 254 4.60 -3.29 19.24
N PRO A 255 5.89 -3.15 18.87
CA PRO A 255 6.27 -2.89 17.48
C PRO A 255 6.91 -4.12 16.84
N CYS A 256 6.82 -4.18 15.51
CA CYS A 256 7.38 -5.17 14.57
C CYS A 256 7.03 -6.64 14.87
N GLY A 257 5.82 -7.04 14.48
CA GLY A 257 5.41 -8.44 14.33
C GLY A 257 5.94 -9.11 13.05
N GLY A 258 7.21 -8.82 12.69
CA GLY A 258 7.87 -9.43 11.54
C GLY A 258 8.50 -10.76 11.90
N ASN A 259 8.22 -11.77 11.07
CA ASN A 259 8.70 -13.14 11.23
C ASN A 259 10.21 -13.16 11.58
N GLN A 260 10.55 -13.75 12.73
CA GLN A 260 11.91 -13.90 13.27
C GLN A 260 12.90 -14.48 12.22
N GLN A 261 12.39 -15.22 11.22
CA GLN A 261 13.15 -15.79 10.11
C GLN A 261 13.66 -14.75 9.07
N VAL A 262 12.99 -13.60 8.93
CA VAL A 262 13.39 -12.53 7.99
C VAL A 262 14.55 -11.71 8.55
N LEU A 263 14.47 -11.35 9.85
CA LEU A 263 15.55 -10.66 10.58
C LEU A 263 16.82 -11.53 10.65
N THR A 264 16.66 -12.85 10.85
CA THR A 264 17.79 -13.80 10.84
C THR A 264 18.53 -13.84 9.50
N ARG A 265 17.83 -13.66 8.35
CA ARG A 265 18.47 -13.56 7.03
C ARG A 265 19.24 -12.25 6.84
N ILE A 266 18.74 -11.14 7.35
CA ILE A 266 19.42 -9.82 7.29
C ILE A 266 20.71 -9.85 8.12
N ILE A 267 20.67 -10.44 9.31
CA ILE A 267 21.84 -10.59 10.21
C ILE A 267 22.89 -11.53 9.62
N SER A 268 22.48 -12.59 8.91
CA SER A 268 23.39 -13.52 8.22
C SER A 268 24.20 -12.84 7.10
N ASP A 269 23.62 -11.84 6.42
CA ASP A 269 24.21 -11.15 5.28
C ASP A 269 25.17 -10.01 5.66
N LEU A 270 25.20 -9.58 6.93
CA LEU A 270 26.07 -8.51 7.43
C LEU A 270 27.41 -9.05 7.98
N LYS A 271 27.76 -10.31 7.66
CA LYS A 271 29.08 -10.86 8.00
C LYS A 271 30.18 -10.15 7.20
N PRO A 272 31.34 -9.88 7.82
CA PRO A 272 32.45 -9.21 7.15
C PRO A 272 33.02 -10.10 6.05
N THR A 273 32.78 -9.78 4.77
CA THR A 273 33.66 -10.05 3.58
C THR A 273 33.00 -9.89 2.20
N VAL A 274 31.73 -9.47 2.08
CA VAL A 274 31.11 -9.27 0.75
C VAL A 274 30.56 -7.84 0.61
N GLN A 275 30.93 -7.17 -0.49
CA GLN A 275 30.39 -5.85 -0.82
C GLN A 275 28.86 -5.95 -0.98
N SER A 276 28.10 -5.18 -0.20
CA SER A 276 26.64 -5.28 -0.17
C SER A 276 26.00 -3.89 -0.13
N GLU A 277 24.95 -3.69 -0.93
CA GLU A 277 24.15 -2.45 -0.91
C GLU A 277 23.51 -2.20 0.47
N LYS A 278 23.24 -3.28 1.23
CA LYS A 278 22.77 -3.17 2.62
C LYS A 278 23.82 -2.53 3.54
N VAL A 279 25.10 -2.82 3.32
CA VAL A 279 26.21 -2.23 4.08
C VAL A 279 26.41 -0.77 3.69
N LYS A 280 26.26 -0.40 2.41
CA LYS A 280 26.26 1.01 1.98
C LYS A 280 25.14 1.80 2.65
N THR A 281 23.96 1.20 2.73
CA THR A 281 22.80 1.80 3.40
C THR A 281 23.11 2.04 4.88
N LEU A 282 23.65 1.04 5.59
CA LEU A 282 24.11 1.19 6.98
C LEU A 282 25.14 2.32 7.12
N GLN A 283 26.17 2.36 6.28
CA GLN A 283 27.22 3.38 6.32
C GLN A 283 26.68 4.80 6.08
N ARG A 284 25.66 4.96 5.21
CA ARG A 284 24.97 6.25 5.01
C ARG A 284 24.18 6.69 6.25
N ILE A 285 23.52 5.74 6.91
CA ILE A 285 22.75 6.03 8.13
C ILE A 285 23.70 6.49 9.24
N LEU A 286 24.80 5.77 9.46
CA LEU A 286 25.82 6.15 10.44
C LEU A 286 26.35 7.56 10.16
N THR A 287 26.60 7.90 8.89
CA THR A 287 27.01 9.25 8.50
C THR A 287 25.95 10.32 8.81
N THR A 288 24.66 9.98 8.70
CA THR A 288 23.54 10.88 9.05
C THR A 288 23.50 11.15 10.56
N GLU A 289 23.88 10.16 11.37
CA GLU A 289 24.04 10.30 12.83
C GLU A 289 25.36 11.02 13.22
N ASN A 290 26.00 11.72 12.28
CA ASN A 290 27.29 12.39 12.41
C ASN A 290 28.46 11.45 12.76
N ILE A 291 28.35 10.16 12.47
CA ILE A 291 29.40 9.17 12.69
C ILE A 291 30.19 8.98 11.39
N LYS A 292 31.49 9.24 11.45
CA LYS A 292 32.36 9.18 10.26
C LYS A 292 32.65 7.73 9.88
N VAL A 293 32.19 7.33 8.69
CA VAL A 293 32.49 6.03 8.08
C VAL A 293 32.57 6.19 6.56
N LYS A 294 33.39 5.37 5.92
CA LYS A 294 33.48 5.34 4.46
C LYS A 294 32.28 4.57 3.88
N ILE A 295 31.63 5.11 2.84
CA ILE A 295 30.49 4.47 2.18
C ILE A 295 30.98 3.69 0.95
N ASP A 296 31.37 2.44 1.14
CA ASP A 296 31.87 1.57 0.06
C ASP A 296 31.17 0.19 0.00
N GLY A 297 30.33 -0.10 0.99
CA GLY A 297 29.58 -1.36 1.09
C GLY A 297 30.37 -2.50 1.70
N ILE A 298 31.54 -2.23 2.29
CA ILE A 298 32.39 -3.22 2.95
C ILE A 298 32.24 -3.07 4.46
N PHE A 299 31.80 -4.13 5.15
CA PHE A 299 31.72 -4.13 6.61
C PHE A 299 33.10 -4.46 7.19
N ASP A 300 33.97 -3.46 7.26
CA ASP A 300 35.33 -3.54 7.79
C ASP A 300 35.41 -3.15 9.28
N ALA A 301 36.63 -3.10 9.83
CA ALA A 301 36.87 -2.72 11.22
C ALA A 301 36.40 -1.29 11.53
N ASP A 302 36.49 -0.39 10.55
CA ASP A 302 36.05 1.00 10.69
C ASP A 302 34.52 1.09 10.72
N THR A 303 33.83 0.33 9.85
CA THR A 303 32.37 0.20 9.87
C THR A 303 31.89 -0.41 11.17
N LYS A 304 32.56 -1.45 11.68
CA LYS A 304 32.25 -2.03 12.99
C LYS A 304 32.39 -0.99 14.11
N LYS A 305 33.47 -0.22 14.13
CA LYS A 305 33.72 0.82 15.13
C LYS A 305 32.67 1.93 15.05
N ALA A 306 32.22 2.29 13.85
CA ALA A 306 31.13 3.24 13.66
C ALA A 306 29.80 2.71 14.23
N VAL A 307 29.52 1.41 14.11
CA VAL A 307 28.35 0.78 14.77
C VAL A 307 28.49 0.82 16.29
N GLU A 308 29.66 0.52 16.85
CA GLU A 308 29.91 0.65 18.30
C GLU A 308 29.67 2.08 18.80
N GLN A 309 30.15 3.08 18.04
CA GLN A 309 29.94 4.50 18.36
C GLN A 309 28.45 4.86 18.35
N PHE A 310 27.69 4.38 17.36
CA PHE A 310 26.25 4.56 17.33
C PHE A 310 25.57 3.93 18.55
N GLN A 311 25.89 2.67 18.87
CA GLN A 311 25.32 1.96 20.01
C GLN A 311 25.62 2.70 21.33
N GLN A 312 26.82 3.25 21.47
CA GLN A 312 27.19 4.08 22.63
C GLN A 312 26.38 5.38 22.68
N GLN A 313 26.28 6.10 21.56
CA GLN A 313 25.54 7.36 21.46
C GLN A 313 24.06 7.16 21.77
N TYR A 314 23.44 6.13 21.22
CA TYR A 314 22.04 5.79 21.46
C TYR A 314 21.76 5.51 22.94
N ASN A 315 22.69 4.89 23.65
CA ASN A 315 22.52 4.57 25.07
C ASN A 315 22.64 5.78 26.01
N GLN A 316 23.11 6.93 25.53
CA GLN A 316 23.28 8.12 26.36
C GLN A 316 21.93 8.62 26.86
N GLY A 317 21.80 8.80 28.18
CA GLY A 317 20.58 9.30 28.81
C GLY A 317 19.42 8.31 28.85
N LYS A 318 19.60 7.06 28.41
CA LYS A 318 18.58 5.99 28.50
C LYS A 318 18.73 5.15 29.76
N ASP A 319 17.59 4.73 30.32
CA ASP A 319 17.55 3.77 31.42
C ASP A 319 18.18 2.43 31.02
N LYS A 320 18.78 1.72 31.98
CA LYS A 320 19.47 0.43 31.75
C LYS A 320 18.62 -0.59 30.99
N VAL A 321 17.30 -0.58 31.18
CA VAL A 321 16.36 -1.52 30.51
C VAL A 321 16.11 -1.18 29.03
N GLN A 322 16.49 0.02 28.59
CA GLN A 322 16.33 0.49 27.22
C GLN A 322 17.65 0.53 26.44
N GLN A 323 18.78 0.25 27.11
CA GLN A 323 20.09 0.24 26.49
C GLN A 323 20.28 -1.00 25.60
N ILE A 324 20.97 -0.82 24.48
CA ILE A 324 21.38 -1.88 23.58
C ILE A 324 22.83 -2.28 23.85
N GLN A 325 23.20 -3.50 23.47
CA GLN A 325 24.59 -3.96 23.62
C GLN A 325 25.52 -3.15 22.70
N VAL A 326 26.71 -2.81 23.21
CA VAL A 326 27.78 -2.13 22.47
C VAL A 326 28.84 -3.17 22.09
N ASP A 327 28.70 -3.76 20.92
CA ASP A 327 29.56 -4.85 20.42
C ASP A 327 29.93 -4.71 18.93
N GLY A 328 29.41 -3.68 18.27
CA GLY A 328 29.63 -3.43 16.84
C GLY A 328 28.87 -4.39 15.94
N ILE A 329 27.95 -5.19 16.50
CA ILE A 329 27.13 -6.14 15.77
C ILE A 329 25.76 -5.51 15.52
N VAL A 330 25.36 -5.47 14.26
CA VAL A 330 24.04 -4.96 13.85
C VAL A 330 23.00 -6.05 14.05
N ASN A 331 22.55 -6.19 15.30
CA ASN A 331 21.44 -7.07 15.70
C ASN A 331 20.09 -6.34 15.66
N ASP A 332 18.99 -7.05 15.95
CA ASP A 332 17.62 -6.48 15.92
C ASP A 332 17.47 -5.24 16.80
N ALA A 333 18.11 -5.24 17.97
CA ALA A 333 18.09 -4.10 18.89
C ALA A 333 18.79 -2.88 18.28
N THR A 334 19.93 -3.09 17.63
CA THR A 334 20.70 -2.03 16.95
C THR A 334 19.95 -1.49 15.73
N LEU A 335 19.33 -2.36 14.93
CA LEU A 335 18.49 -1.94 13.79
C LEU A 335 17.29 -1.11 14.26
N LYS A 336 16.62 -1.55 15.32
CA LYS A 336 15.50 -0.82 15.92
C LYS A 336 15.93 0.55 16.43
N ALA A 337 17.10 0.65 17.07
CA ALA A 337 17.66 1.91 17.53
C ALA A 337 17.98 2.85 16.36
N LEU A 338 18.63 2.35 15.29
CA LEU A 338 18.93 3.13 14.07
C LEU A 338 17.64 3.70 13.46
N TRP A 339 16.57 2.91 13.42
CA TRP A 339 15.27 3.37 12.93
C TRP A 339 14.63 4.44 13.82
N GLN A 340 14.72 4.28 15.15
CA GLN A 340 14.15 5.27 16.08
C GLN A 340 14.86 6.63 15.97
N GLU A 341 16.19 6.64 15.90
CA GLU A 341 16.94 7.90 15.78
C GLU A 341 16.76 8.56 14.42
N THR A 342 16.80 7.79 13.33
CA THR A 342 16.51 8.33 11.98
C THR A 342 15.10 8.91 11.88
N LYS A 343 14.10 8.30 12.53
CA LYS A 343 12.73 8.85 12.61
C LYS A 343 12.65 10.13 13.45
N ASN A 344 13.42 10.24 14.53
CA ASN A 344 13.45 11.45 15.36
C ASN A 344 14.18 12.60 14.66
N ASN A 345 15.23 12.28 13.90
CA ASN A 345 15.95 13.21 13.02
C ASN A 345 15.11 13.73 11.83
N LYS A 346 13.93 13.16 11.57
CA LYS A 346 12.97 13.60 10.54
C LYS A 346 12.41 15.01 10.77
N THR A 347 12.62 15.58 11.96
CA THR A 347 12.37 16.99 12.24
C THR A 347 13.39 17.92 11.54
N GLN A 348 14.44 17.35 10.93
CA GLN A 348 15.43 18.02 10.08
C GLN A 348 15.60 17.29 8.72
N ASN A 349 14.64 17.50 7.82
CA ASN A 349 14.81 17.51 6.34
C ASN A 349 15.29 16.28 5.53
N ASN A 350 15.35 15.05 6.05
CA ASN A 350 15.76 13.88 5.22
C ASN A 350 14.69 12.78 5.10
N ILE A 351 13.83 12.89 4.09
CA ILE A 351 12.78 11.91 3.72
C ILE A 351 13.37 10.68 2.97
N SER A 352 14.49 10.84 2.25
CA SER A 352 15.03 9.79 1.37
C SER A 352 15.67 8.60 2.10
N LEU A 353 16.11 8.77 3.34
CA LEU A 353 16.84 7.72 4.09
C LEU A 353 15.91 6.64 4.63
N GLU A 354 14.68 7.00 5.00
CA GLU A 354 13.66 6.03 5.42
C GLU A 354 13.21 5.16 4.23
N GLU A 355 13.15 5.73 3.03
CA GLU A 355 12.85 4.99 1.80
C GLU A 355 13.96 4.00 1.43
N GLU A 356 15.24 4.37 1.62
CA GLU A 356 16.37 3.45 1.43
C GLU A 356 16.35 2.29 2.44
N LEU A 357 15.96 2.54 3.69
CA LEU A 357 15.81 1.51 4.73
C LEU A 357 14.73 0.47 4.39
N TRP A 358 13.59 0.94 3.87
CA TRP A 358 12.48 0.09 3.44
C TRP A 358 12.82 -0.72 2.18
N ASN A 359 13.38 -0.07 1.15
CA ASN A 359 13.68 -0.70 -0.13
C ASN A 359 14.81 -1.76 -0.05
N ASN A 360 15.74 -1.61 0.90
CA ASN A 360 16.83 -2.57 1.11
C ASN A 360 16.48 -3.71 2.09
N GLY A 361 15.22 -3.80 2.51
CA GLY A 361 14.71 -4.91 3.33
C GLY A 361 15.24 -4.94 4.76
N LEU A 362 15.74 -3.81 5.29
CA LEU A 362 16.21 -3.70 6.68
C LEU A 362 15.04 -3.62 7.68
N CYS A 363 13.84 -3.35 7.19
CA CYS A 363 12.59 -3.42 7.93
C CYS A 363 11.52 -4.03 7.01
N LYS A 364 11.23 -5.32 7.17
CA LYS A 364 10.06 -5.95 6.53
C LYS A 364 9.09 -6.35 7.64
N LEU A 365 7.83 -5.94 7.50
CA LEU A 365 6.71 -6.42 8.32
C LEU A 365 6.48 -7.91 8.12
#